data_AF-A0A2I5TJ33-F1
#
_entry.id   AF-A0A2I5TJ33-F1
#
_cell.length_a   1.000
_cell.length_b   1.000
_cell.length_c   1.000
_cell.angle_alpha   90.00
_cell.angle_beta   90.00
_cell.angle_gamma   90.00
#
_symmetry.space_group_name_H-M   'P 1'
#
loop_
_entity.id
_entity.type
_entity.pdbx_description
1 polymer ?
#
loop_
_entity_poly.entity_id
_entity_poly.type
_entity_poly.pdbx_seq_one_letter_code
_entity_poly.pdbx_strand_id
1 'polypeptide(L)'
;MCTTCGCGEGESRIEGDEPLHSHDHHHEHAHEHTHSHPNTHSHQHHHAHGHHDHHHDEGEARYVIIHHHHYYHQGDVNHYYYAAPSAEPVAAPVVTRVSAAPDEEDVFQPTVDQQDLHYGQGVAGTHAPGIGQQRLLKIEMDVLSKNNHLAEHNREHFAEQNILVLNLVSSPGSGKTTLLTSTLHLLQDHLPCAVIEGDQQTTNDAERIRATGVNAIQVNTGKGCHLDAQMVHDAAHRLQLPDNSLLFIENVGNLVCPASFDLGERHKVAVLSVTEGEDKPLKYPHMFAAASLMIINKIDLLPYLDFNLEDCVANARRVNPEIQVIALSARTGEGMDEWLAWLEGQLCA
;
A
#
# COMPACT_ATOMS: atom_id res chain seq x y z
N MET A 1 -8.48 -36.79 -17.19
CA MET A 1 -8.28 -35.32 -17.22
C MET A 1 -7.79 -34.90 -15.84
N CYS A 2 -6.64 -34.24 -15.75
CA CYS A 2 -6.15 -33.66 -14.49
C CYS A 2 -6.97 -32.39 -14.19
N THR A 3 -7.62 -32.32 -13.04
CA THR A 3 -8.50 -31.20 -12.64
C THR A 3 -7.76 -29.93 -12.22
N THR A 4 -6.42 -29.91 -12.29
CA THR A 4 -5.62 -28.76 -11.82
C THR A 4 -4.87 -28.03 -12.94
N CYS A 5 -4.62 -28.63 -14.11
CA CYS A 5 -3.91 -27.93 -15.19
C CYS A 5 -4.52 -28.04 -16.61
N GLY A 6 -5.57 -28.85 -16.83
CA GLY A 6 -6.35 -28.79 -18.07
C GLY A 6 -5.65 -29.18 -19.39
N CYS A 7 -4.40 -29.65 -19.40
CA CYS A 7 -3.72 -29.99 -20.65
C CYS A 7 -4.21 -31.36 -21.20
N GLY A 8 -4.82 -31.33 -22.39
CA GLY A 8 -5.11 -32.50 -23.22
C GLY A 8 -3.87 -33.00 -23.97
N GLU A 9 -3.94 -34.22 -24.50
CA GLU A 9 -2.85 -34.81 -25.29
C GLU A 9 -2.49 -33.92 -26.49
N GLY A 10 -1.26 -33.39 -26.53
CA GLY A 10 -0.72 -32.67 -27.69
C GLY A 10 0.15 -31.43 -27.43
N GLU A 11 0.27 -30.94 -26.20
CA GLU A 11 1.02 -29.69 -25.91
C GLU A 11 2.41 -29.97 -25.32
N SER A 12 3.41 -29.28 -25.87
CA SER A 12 4.86 -29.45 -25.72
C SER A 12 5.37 -29.25 -24.28
N ARG A 13 6.29 -30.14 -23.85
CA ARG A 13 7.00 -30.03 -22.56
C ARG A 13 8.10 -28.98 -22.64
N ILE A 14 8.16 -28.08 -21.65
CA ILE A 14 9.35 -27.28 -21.37
C ILE A 14 10.27 -28.14 -20.50
N GLU A 15 11.42 -28.50 -21.05
CA GLU A 15 12.50 -29.18 -20.35
C GLU A 15 13.22 -28.21 -19.40
N GLY A 16 13.50 -28.69 -18.19
CA GLY A 16 14.35 -28.04 -17.21
C GLY A 16 14.78 -29.07 -16.18
N ASP A 17 15.99 -29.57 -16.35
CA ASP A 17 16.65 -30.61 -15.56
C ASP A 17 16.67 -30.33 -14.04
N GLU A 18 16.34 -31.35 -13.26
CA GLU A 18 16.84 -31.63 -11.91
C GLU A 18 18.17 -32.40 -12.07
N PRO A 19 19.16 -32.37 -11.13
CA PRO A 19 18.86 -32.96 -9.82
C PRO A 19 19.75 -32.64 -8.59
N LEU A 20 19.19 -33.02 -7.43
CA LEU A 20 19.84 -33.59 -6.23
C LEU A 20 20.58 -32.63 -5.27
N HIS A 21 19.99 -32.41 -4.09
CA HIS A 21 20.73 -32.55 -2.82
C HIS A 21 19.82 -33.09 -1.70
N SER A 22 20.31 -34.15 -1.05
CA SER A 22 19.72 -34.89 0.06
C SER A 22 19.86 -34.13 1.38
N HIS A 23 18.80 -34.06 2.17
CA HIS A 23 18.86 -33.73 3.59
C HIS A 23 18.86 -35.02 4.42
N ASP A 24 19.89 -35.18 5.24
CA ASP A 24 19.91 -36.06 6.41
C ASP A 24 20.31 -35.17 7.58
N HIS A 25 19.56 -35.21 8.69
CA HIS A 25 20.14 -35.32 10.04
C HIS A 25 19.04 -35.59 11.09
N HIS A 26 19.30 -36.68 11.81
CA HIS A 26 18.57 -37.26 12.92
C HIS A 26 18.51 -36.37 14.18
N HIS A 27 17.43 -36.57 14.95
CA HIS A 27 17.20 -36.06 16.31
C HIS A 27 18.01 -36.80 17.40
N GLU A 28 17.91 -36.23 18.63
CA GLU A 28 18.12 -36.81 19.97
C GLU A 28 19.46 -36.45 20.67
N HIS A 29 19.58 -36.11 21.96
CA HIS A 29 18.76 -36.29 23.18
C HIS A 29 18.96 -35.16 24.22
N ALA A 30 18.03 -35.15 25.18
CA ALA A 30 17.94 -34.39 26.42
C ALA A 30 19.02 -34.69 27.47
N HIS A 31 19.21 -33.77 28.43
CA HIS A 31 19.49 -34.11 29.83
C HIS A 31 18.93 -33.03 30.79
N GLU A 32 18.06 -33.48 31.71
CA GLU A 32 17.68 -32.80 32.94
C GLU A 32 18.75 -32.95 34.02
N HIS A 33 18.90 -31.95 34.90
CA HIS A 33 19.35 -32.16 36.27
C HIS A 33 18.60 -31.22 37.24
N THR A 34 17.93 -31.82 38.22
CA THR A 34 17.34 -31.21 39.41
C THR A 34 18.24 -31.35 40.64
N HIS A 35 17.97 -30.52 41.67
CA HIS A 35 18.08 -30.70 43.15
C HIS A 35 18.56 -29.37 43.82
N SER A 36 17.75 -28.58 44.54
CA SER A 36 17.22 -28.70 45.94
C SER A 36 18.32 -28.51 47.03
N HIS A 37 18.26 -27.73 48.14
CA HIS A 37 17.35 -26.90 48.97
C HIS A 37 18.28 -26.03 49.91
N PRO A 38 17.93 -25.42 51.08
CA PRO A 38 16.72 -24.79 51.67
C PRO A 38 16.99 -23.38 52.32
N ASN A 39 15.93 -22.67 52.75
CA ASN A 39 15.78 -21.93 54.02
C ASN A 39 14.61 -20.91 53.90
N THR A 40 13.41 -21.25 54.40
CA THR A 40 12.83 -20.73 55.67
C THR A 40 12.85 -19.21 55.80
N HIS A 41 11.69 -18.56 55.66
CA HIS A 41 11.05 -17.72 56.69
C HIS A 41 9.63 -17.32 56.25
N SER A 42 8.70 -17.44 57.21
CA SER A 42 7.27 -17.18 57.11
C SER A 42 6.90 -15.80 57.65
N HIS A 43 6.00 -15.06 57.00
CA HIS A 43 5.12 -14.09 57.68
C HIS A 43 3.79 -13.94 56.91
N GLN A 44 2.68 -14.13 57.62
CA GLN A 44 1.31 -13.75 57.21
C GLN A 44 0.95 -12.42 57.87
N HIS A 45 0.30 -11.52 57.13
CA HIS A 45 -0.57 -10.48 57.69
C HIS A 45 -1.80 -10.30 56.80
N HIS A 46 -2.94 -10.08 57.45
CA HIS A 46 -4.31 -10.08 56.93
C HIS A 46 -4.99 -8.74 57.25
N HIS A 47 -6.02 -8.41 56.45
CA HIS A 47 -7.08 -7.37 56.62
C HIS A 47 -6.74 -5.96 56.10
N ALA A 48 -7.65 -5.14 55.55
CA ALA A 48 -9.12 -5.16 55.49
C ALA A 48 -9.64 -4.35 54.27
N HIS A 49 -10.91 -4.58 53.92
CA HIS A 49 -11.68 -3.91 52.86
C HIS A 49 -12.04 -2.45 53.17
N GLY A 50 -12.05 -1.60 52.14
CA GLY A 50 -12.68 -0.29 52.13
C GLY A 50 -13.51 -0.10 50.86
N HIS A 51 -14.82 0.07 51.05
CA HIS A 51 -15.80 0.43 50.03
C HIS A 51 -15.52 1.82 49.45
N HIS A 52 -15.62 1.98 48.12
CA HIS A 52 -15.84 3.28 47.49
C HIS A 52 -16.95 3.17 46.45
N ASP A 53 -17.99 3.99 46.64
CA ASP A 53 -19.11 4.22 45.75
C ASP A 53 -18.64 4.83 44.43
N HIS A 54 -19.12 4.30 43.29
CA HIS A 54 -18.93 4.91 41.98
C HIS A 54 -20.24 5.55 41.50
N HIS A 55 -20.21 6.89 41.38
CA HIS A 55 -21.15 7.67 40.58
C HIS A 55 -20.91 7.37 39.09
N HIS A 56 -21.96 7.05 38.35
CA HIS A 56 -21.95 6.95 36.88
C HIS A 56 -21.99 8.35 36.25
N ASP A 57 -21.03 8.65 35.38
CA ASP A 57 -21.11 9.73 34.39
C ASP A 57 -21.02 9.05 33.01
N GLU A 58 -22.09 9.14 32.22
CA GLU A 58 -22.19 8.55 30.89
C GLU A 58 -21.50 9.48 29.88
N GLY A 59 -20.25 9.18 29.55
CA GLY A 59 -19.56 9.68 28.36
C GLY A 59 -19.16 8.51 27.49
N GLU A 60 -19.78 8.35 26.32
CA GLU A 60 -19.45 7.35 25.30
C GLU A 60 -17.95 7.40 24.96
N ALA A 61 -17.20 6.35 25.33
CA ALA A 61 -15.82 6.18 24.92
C ALA A 61 -15.76 5.70 23.46
N ARG A 62 -15.40 6.61 22.55
CA ARG A 62 -15.00 6.28 21.17
C ARG A 62 -13.54 5.83 21.20
N TYR A 63 -13.25 4.61 20.77
CA TYR A 63 -11.88 4.16 20.57
C TYR A 63 -11.47 4.41 19.11
N VAL A 64 -10.37 5.14 18.92
CA VAL A 64 -9.74 5.39 17.62
C VAL A 64 -8.50 4.50 17.54
N ILE A 65 -8.45 3.61 16.54
CA ILE A 65 -7.22 2.90 16.18
C ILE A 65 -6.52 3.75 15.12
N ILE A 66 -5.35 4.29 15.45
CA ILE A 66 -4.55 5.12 14.56
C ILE A 66 -3.43 4.25 13.98
N HIS A 67 -3.48 3.98 12.67
CA HIS A 67 -2.32 3.45 11.95
C HIS A 67 -1.47 4.63 11.49
N HIS A 68 -0.27 4.74 12.05
CA HIS A 68 0.70 5.77 11.68
C HIS A 68 1.45 5.33 10.43
N HIS A 69 1.21 6.02 9.31
CA HIS A 69 2.14 5.99 8.17
C HIS A 69 2.90 7.31 8.18
N HIS A 70 4.20 7.23 8.44
CA HIS A 70 5.07 8.41 8.41
C HIS A 70 5.43 8.74 6.96
N TYR A 71 4.92 9.86 6.45
CA TYR A 71 5.40 10.49 5.22
C TYR A 71 6.04 11.83 5.60
N TYR A 72 7.36 11.94 5.44
CA TYR A 72 8.17 13.07 5.94
C TYR A 72 7.83 14.44 5.33
N HIS A 73 6.94 14.49 4.31
CA HIS A 73 6.47 15.73 3.68
C HIS A 73 4.98 16.06 3.91
N GLN A 74 4.24 15.24 4.65
CA GLN A 74 2.83 15.50 4.98
C GLN A 74 2.49 15.39 6.47
N GLY A 75 3.48 15.13 7.34
CA GLY A 75 3.20 14.77 8.72
C GLY A 75 2.58 13.38 8.82
N ASP A 76 2.09 13.01 10.01
CA ASP A 76 1.40 11.73 10.21
C ASP A 76 0.17 11.66 9.30
N VAL A 77 0.17 10.74 8.33
CA VAL A 77 -1.08 10.38 7.64
C VAL A 77 -1.85 9.46 8.60
N ASN A 78 -2.79 10.07 9.31
CA ASN A 78 -3.67 9.36 10.21
C ASN A 78 -4.73 8.63 9.38
N HIS A 79 -4.63 7.31 9.29
CA HIS A 79 -5.78 6.50 8.89
C HIS A 79 -6.73 6.42 10.08
N TYR A 80 -7.81 7.22 10.04
CA TYR A 80 -8.88 7.16 11.03
C TYR A 80 -9.84 6.02 10.69
N TYR A 81 -9.74 4.92 11.44
CA TYR A 81 -10.76 3.88 11.41
C TYR A 81 -11.84 4.20 12.44
N TYR A 82 -13.07 4.41 11.98
CA TYR A 82 -14.23 4.48 12.87
C TYR A 82 -14.69 3.05 13.19
N ALA A 83 -14.34 2.55 14.37
CA ALA A 83 -15.00 1.37 14.92
C ALA A 83 -16.31 1.83 15.59
N ALA A 84 -17.45 1.38 15.08
CA ALA A 84 -18.72 1.51 15.80
C ALA A 84 -18.68 0.61 17.05
N PRO A 85 -19.15 1.07 18.22
CA PRO A 85 -19.03 0.29 19.44
C PRO A 85 -19.94 -0.95 19.38
N SER A 86 -19.36 -2.13 19.62
CA SER A 86 -20.11 -3.29 20.09
C SER A 86 -20.49 -3.06 21.56
N ALA A 87 -21.69 -3.48 21.94
CA ALA A 87 -22.37 -3.09 23.18
C ALA A 87 -21.82 -3.73 24.49
N GLU A 88 -20.56 -4.16 24.54
CA GLU A 88 -19.99 -4.78 25.74
C GLU A 88 -18.71 -4.06 26.23
N PRO A 89 -18.61 -3.73 27.53
CA PRO A 89 -17.47 -2.99 28.06
C PRO A 89 -16.22 -3.87 28.11
N VAL A 90 -15.19 -3.51 27.35
CA VAL A 90 -13.88 -4.16 27.39
C VAL A 90 -13.09 -3.60 28.57
N ALA A 91 -12.76 -4.45 29.55
CA ALA A 91 -11.92 -4.09 30.68
C ALA A 91 -10.48 -3.73 30.25
N ALA A 92 -9.85 -2.79 30.96
CA ALA A 92 -8.47 -2.35 30.71
C ALA A 92 -7.49 -3.55 30.71
N PRO A 93 -6.47 -3.55 29.83
CA PRO A 93 -5.58 -4.70 29.71
C PRO A 93 -4.69 -4.79 30.95
N VAL A 94 -4.98 -5.77 31.80
CA VAL A 94 -4.02 -6.28 32.79
C VAL A 94 -2.96 -7.04 31.99
N VAL A 95 -1.72 -6.55 32.00
CA VAL A 95 -0.56 -7.29 31.48
C VAL A 95 -0.26 -8.43 32.45
N THR A 96 -1.02 -9.51 32.33
CA THR A 96 -0.66 -10.79 32.92
C THR A 96 0.28 -11.50 31.96
N ARG A 97 1.51 -11.79 32.40
CA ARG A 97 2.36 -12.78 31.73
C ARG A 97 1.66 -14.14 31.84
N VAL A 98 0.91 -14.51 30.80
CA VAL A 98 0.37 -15.86 30.67
C VAL A 98 1.43 -16.69 29.95
N SER A 99 2.04 -17.62 30.69
CA SER A 99 2.69 -18.78 30.10
C SER A 99 1.61 -19.63 29.44
N ALA A 100 1.45 -19.50 28.13
CA ALA A 100 0.47 -20.30 27.39
C ALA A 100 1.11 -21.59 26.89
N ALA A 101 0.52 -22.72 27.27
CA ALA A 101 0.66 -24.00 26.59
C ALA A 101 0.15 -23.89 25.13
N PRO A 102 0.58 -24.76 24.21
CA PRO A 102 0.26 -24.62 22.80
C PRO A 102 -1.12 -25.24 22.53
N ASP A 103 -2.21 -24.48 22.63
CA ASP A 103 -3.54 -24.95 22.22
C ASP A 103 -4.48 -23.80 21.80
N GLU A 104 -5.27 -24.09 20.75
CA GLU A 104 -6.27 -23.29 20.01
C GLU A 104 -5.73 -22.27 18.98
N GLU A 105 -5.70 -22.70 17.72
CA GLU A 105 -5.46 -21.86 16.56
C GLU A 105 -6.44 -20.68 16.54
N ASP A 106 -5.90 -19.47 16.39
CA ASP A 106 -6.59 -18.19 16.20
C ASP A 106 -7.40 -18.19 14.88
N VAL A 107 -8.51 -18.94 14.85
CA VAL A 107 -9.38 -19.07 13.67
C VAL A 107 -10.18 -17.79 13.51
N PHE A 108 -9.76 -16.96 12.55
CA PHE A 108 -10.48 -15.75 12.17
C PHE A 108 -11.93 -16.06 11.75
N GLN A 109 -12.89 -15.31 12.31
CA GLN A 109 -14.28 -15.29 11.86
C GLN A 109 -14.62 -13.90 11.30
N PRO A 110 -15.25 -13.80 10.11
CA PRO A 110 -15.67 -12.50 9.58
C PRO A 110 -16.80 -11.90 10.41
N THR A 111 -16.83 -10.57 10.51
CA THR A 111 -18.01 -9.88 11.06
C THR A 111 -19.16 -10.02 10.06
N VAL A 112 -20.37 -10.22 10.58
CA VAL A 112 -21.60 -10.28 9.77
C VAL A 112 -22.42 -9.04 10.05
N ASP A 113 -22.72 -8.25 9.02
CA ASP A 113 -23.70 -7.16 9.08
C ASP A 113 -24.82 -7.44 8.07
N GLN A 114 -26.04 -7.65 8.58
CA GLN A 114 -27.19 -8.10 7.79
C GLN A 114 -26.90 -9.36 6.96
N GLN A 115 -26.61 -9.20 5.67
CA GLN A 115 -26.29 -10.28 4.71
C GLN A 115 -24.84 -10.22 4.22
N ASP A 116 -24.08 -9.22 4.66
CA ASP A 116 -22.72 -8.95 4.22
C ASP A 116 -21.69 -9.56 5.18
N LEU A 117 -20.59 -10.07 4.60
CA LEU A 117 -19.47 -10.66 5.32
C LEU A 117 -18.26 -9.73 5.24
N HIS A 118 -17.71 -9.37 6.39
CA HIS A 118 -16.59 -8.44 6.49
C HIS A 118 -15.34 -9.13 7.01
N TYR A 119 -14.43 -9.43 6.08
CA TYR A 119 -13.12 -10.02 6.39
C TYR A 119 -12.04 -8.98 6.72
N GLY A 120 -12.29 -7.70 6.44
CA GLY A 120 -11.32 -6.61 6.63
C GLY A 120 -11.43 -5.85 7.95
N GLN A 121 -12.30 -6.29 8.88
CA GLN A 121 -12.54 -5.59 10.16
C GLN A 121 -11.64 -6.08 11.31
N GLY A 122 -10.83 -7.12 11.07
CA GLY A 122 -9.82 -7.55 12.05
C GLY A 122 -8.66 -6.54 12.15
N VAL A 123 -7.83 -6.68 13.18
CA VAL A 123 -6.70 -5.75 13.44
C VAL A 123 -5.66 -5.71 12.30
N ALA A 124 -5.58 -6.74 11.47
CA ALA A 124 -4.71 -6.76 10.29
C ALA A 124 -5.37 -6.12 9.05
N GLY A 125 -6.65 -5.73 9.12
CA GLY A 125 -7.38 -5.16 7.99
C GLY A 125 -7.60 -6.11 6.80
N THR A 126 -7.14 -7.36 6.90
CA THR A 126 -7.17 -8.36 5.83
C THR A 126 -7.21 -9.79 6.40
N HIS A 127 -7.41 -10.77 5.54
CA HIS A 127 -7.53 -12.18 5.90
C HIS A 127 -6.66 -13.06 5.01
N ALA A 128 -5.91 -13.97 5.63
CA ALA A 128 -5.19 -15.04 4.97
C ALA A 128 -5.53 -16.39 5.66
N PRO A 129 -6.03 -17.39 4.92
CA PRO A 129 -6.36 -18.69 5.51
C PRO A 129 -5.17 -19.32 6.24
N GLY A 130 -5.40 -19.77 7.48
CA GLY A 130 -4.37 -20.41 8.32
C GLY A 130 -3.38 -19.44 8.99
N ILE A 131 -3.61 -18.12 8.91
CA ILE A 131 -2.78 -17.10 9.56
C ILE A 131 -3.64 -16.23 10.48
N GLY A 132 -3.35 -16.28 11.79
CA GLY A 132 -4.02 -15.42 12.78
C GLY A 132 -3.73 -13.93 12.57
N GLN A 133 -4.62 -13.07 13.04
CA GLN A 133 -4.59 -11.63 12.74
C GLN A 133 -3.31 -10.95 13.25
N GLN A 134 -2.87 -11.27 14.48
CA GLN A 134 -1.65 -10.70 15.05
C GLN A 134 -0.39 -11.09 14.25
N ARG A 135 -0.34 -12.33 13.78
CA ARG A 135 0.78 -12.82 12.95
C ARG A 135 0.79 -12.12 11.60
N LEU A 136 -0.38 -11.93 10.99
CA LEU A 136 -0.51 -11.24 9.71
C LEU A 136 -0.06 -9.78 9.81
N LEU A 137 -0.53 -9.07 10.84
CA LEU A 137 -0.11 -7.70 11.13
C LEU A 137 1.40 -7.60 11.35
N LYS A 138 2.00 -8.53 12.11
CA LYS A 138 3.45 -8.54 12.33
C LYS A 138 4.23 -8.72 11.02
N ILE A 139 3.80 -9.66 10.16
CA ILE A 139 4.42 -9.88 8.86
C ILE A 139 4.34 -8.61 8.01
N GLU A 140 3.18 -7.96 7.98
CA GLU A 140 2.98 -6.71 7.25
C GLU A 140 3.89 -5.59 7.77
N MET A 141 3.94 -5.39 9.09
CA MET A 141 4.83 -4.39 9.72
C MET A 141 6.30 -4.64 9.42
N ASP A 142 6.76 -5.89 9.49
CA ASP A 142 8.15 -6.25 9.21
C ASP A 142 8.50 -5.95 7.73
N VAL A 143 7.60 -6.24 6.79
CA VAL A 143 7.78 -5.95 5.36
C VAL A 143 7.78 -4.44 5.09
N LEU A 144 6.78 -3.72 5.60
CA LEU A 144 6.61 -2.29 5.35
C LEU A 144 7.71 -1.45 6.02
N SER A 145 8.16 -1.82 7.23
CA SER A 145 9.25 -1.10 7.91
C SER A 145 10.57 -1.16 7.13
N LYS A 146 10.90 -2.34 6.56
CA LYS A 146 12.07 -2.48 5.69
C LYS A 146 11.94 -1.64 4.42
N ASN A 147 10.76 -1.65 3.79
CA ASN A 147 10.49 -0.82 2.62
C ASN A 147 10.65 0.67 2.94
N ASN A 148 10.09 1.14 4.05
CA ASN A 148 10.13 2.56 4.42
C ASN A 148 11.55 3.07 4.67
N HIS A 149 12.43 2.22 5.23
CA HIS A 149 13.84 2.60 5.37
C HIS A 149 14.52 2.84 4.02
N LEU A 150 14.23 2.00 3.01
CA LEU A 150 14.74 2.17 1.66
C LEU A 150 14.10 3.37 0.94
N ALA A 151 12.81 3.60 1.16
CA ALA A 151 12.09 4.75 0.61
C ALA A 151 12.68 6.07 1.11
N GLU A 152 13.04 6.14 2.39
CA GLU A 152 13.70 7.33 2.96
C GLU A 152 15.07 7.56 2.30
N HIS A 153 15.89 6.52 2.14
CA HIS A 153 17.16 6.63 1.44
C HIS A 153 17.00 7.07 -0.03
N ASN A 154 15.97 6.57 -0.72
CA ASN A 154 15.66 7.04 -2.08
C ASN A 154 15.30 8.52 -2.09
N ARG A 155 14.44 8.95 -1.15
CA ARG A 155 14.01 10.34 -0.99
C ARG A 155 15.19 11.27 -0.72
N GLU A 156 16.09 10.90 0.18
CA GLU A 156 17.34 11.63 0.47
C GLU A 156 18.18 11.79 -0.81
N HIS A 157 18.40 10.69 -1.54
CA HIS A 157 19.14 10.71 -2.80
C HIS A 157 18.51 11.62 -3.85
N PHE A 158 17.20 11.55 -4.05
CA PHE A 158 16.48 12.40 -4.99
C PHE A 158 16.52 13.87 -4.58
N ALA A 159 16.40 14.16 -3.27
CA ALA A 159 16.47 15.53 -2.75
C ALA A 159 17.87 16.14 -2.93
N GLU A 160 18.95 15.37 -2.68
CA GLU A 160 20.33 15.82 -2.88
C GLU A 160 20.61 16.27 -4.32
N GLN A 161 19.98 15.61 -5.30
CA GLN A 161 20.12 15.91 -6.73
C GLN A 161 19.03 16.85 -7.27
N ASN A 162 18.15 17.35 -6.41
CA ASN A 162 16.98 18.14 -6.79
C ASN A 162 16.11 17.46 -7.88
N ILE A 163 15.85 16.17 -7.72
CA ILE A 163 15.01 15.39 -8.63
C ILE A 163 13.58 15.37 -8.07
N LEU A 164 12.63 15.91 -8.83
CA LEU A 164 11.22 15.75 -8.51
C LEU A 164 10.78 14.35 -8.91
N VAL A 165 10.27 13.56 -7.95
CA VAL A 165 9.81 12.19 -8.19
C VAL A 165 8.31 12.07 -7.99
N LEU A 166 7.61 11.54 -8.99
CA LEU A 166 6.17 11.35 -8.98
C LEU A 166 5.81 9.89 -9.22
N ASN A 167 4.95 9.31 -8.36
CA ASN A 167 4.45 7.95 -8.48
C ASN A 167 3.03 7.94 -9.03
N LEU A 168 2.85 7.54 -10.29
CA LEU A 168 1.57 7.42 -10.95
C LEU A 168 0.95 6.05 -10.64
N VAL A 169 -0.17 6.06 -9.92
CA VAL A 169 -0.91 4.86 -9.49
C VAL A 169 -2.32 4.90 -10.05
N SER A 170 -2.88 3.77 -10.46
CA SER A 170 -4.21 3.72 -11.09
C SER A 170 -4.78 2.30 -11.14
N SER A 171 -6.02 2.13 -11.55
CA SER A 171 -6.49 0.85 -12.10
C SER A 171 -5.82 0.53 -13.44
N PRO A 172 -5.85 -0.73 -13.92
CA PRO A 172 -5.49 -1.04 -15.29
C PRO A 172 -6.36 -0.26 -16.29
N GLY A 173 -5.72 0.33 -17.31
CA GLY A 173 -6.43 1.02 -18.38
C GLY A 173 -6.92 2.44 -18.04
N SER A 174 -6.61 3.01 -16.87
CA SER A 174 -6.96 4.41 -16.54
C SER A 174 -6.23 5.45 -17.41
N GLY A 175 -5.19 5.02 -18.14
CA GLY A 175 -4.49 5.83 -19.14
C GLY A 175 -3.19 6.47 -18.66
N LYS A 176 -2.52 5.90 -17.64
CA LYS A 176 -1.23 6.38 -17.13
C LYS A 176 -0.19 6.58 -18.23
N THR A 177 0.08 5.54 -19.02
CA THR A 177 1.07 5.63 -20.11
C THR A 177 0.73 6.71 -21.12
N THR A 178 -0.55 6.89 -21.48
CA THR A 178 -0.97 7.93 -22.43
C THR A 178 -0.81 9.33 -21.85
N LEU A 179 -1.19 9.53 -20.57
CA LEU A 179 -0.94 10.77 -19.83
C LEU A 179 0.56 11.06 -19.78
N LEU A 180 1.36 10.05 -19.45
CA LEU A 180 2.80 10.16 -19.33
C LEU A 180 3.45 10.51 -20.68
N THR A 181 3.20 9.75 -21.74
CA THR A 181 3.77 10.04 -23.07
C THR A 181 3.38 11.42 -23.58
N SER A 182 2.15 11.86 -23.32
CA SER A 182 1.69 13.20 -23.72
C SER A 182 2.40 14.28 -22.91
N THR A 183 2.59 14.07 -21.60
CA THR A 183 3.35 14.95 -20.71
C THR A 183 4.81 15.06 -21.18
N LEU A 184 5.47 13.94 -21.46
CA LEU A 184 6.88 13.91 -21.88
C LEU A 184 7.10 14.66 -23.20
N HIS A 185 6.19 14.54 -24.18
CA HIS A 185 6.27 15.30 -25.41
C HIS A 185 6.11 16.82 -25.20
N LEU A 186 5.31 17.23 -24.21
CA LEU A 186 5.11 18.65 -23.87
C LEU A 186 6.30 19.23 -23.07
N LEU A 187 7.06 18.38 -22.37
CA LEU A 187 8.21 18.79 -21.54
C LEU A 187 9.57 18.63 -22.22
N GLN A 188 9.64 17.96 -23.38
CA GLN A 188 10.87 17.45 -24.00
C GLN A 188 12.00 18.49 -24.16
N ASP A 189 11.66 19.76 -24.43
CA ASP A 189 12.64 20.84 -24.65
C ASP A 189 12.93 21.70 -23.41
N HIS A 190 12.26 21.41 -22.28
CA HIS A 190 12.25 22.28 -21.11
C HIS A 190 12.90 21.63 -19.87
N LEU A 191 12.77 20.31 -19.72
CA LEU A 191 13.19 19.63 -18.50
C LEU A 191 13.69 18.21 -18.80
N PRO A 192 14.87 17.82 -18.28
CA PRO A 192 15.31 16.43 -18.33
C PRO A 192 14.30 15.54 -17.60
N CYS A 193 13.77 14.55 -18.30
CA CYS A 193 12.84 13.58 -17.75
C CYS A 193 13.41 12.16 -17.86
N ALA A 194 12.99 11.29 -16.95
CA ALA A 194 13.23 9.85 -17.01
C ALA A 194 12.01 9.09 -16.46
N VAL A 195 11.90 7.81 -16.81
CA VAL A 195 10.78 6.97 -16.36
C VAL A 195 11.24 5.63 -15.83
N ILE A 196 10.71 5.25 -14.66
CA ILE A 196 10.66 3.86 -14.22
C ILE A 196 9.25 3.36 -14.52
N GLU A 197 9.14 2.41 -15.42
CA GLU A 197 7.89 1.75 -15.73
C GLU A 197 7.84 0.44 -14.94
N GLY A 198 6.72 0.15 -14.30
CA GLY A 198 6.46 -1.12 -13.62
C GLY A 198 5.19 -1.80 -14.12
N ASP A 199 5.35 -3.03 -14.61
CA ASP A 199 4.23 -3.91 -14.97
C ASP A 199 4.53 -5.35 -14.53
N GLN A 200 3.53 -6.23 -14.56
CA GLN A 200 3.72 -7.65 -14.29
C GLN A 200 4.60 -8.30 -15.34
N GLN A 201 4.37 -7.96 -16.62
CA GLN A 201 4.99 -8.59 -17.78
C GLN A 201 5.09 -7.60 -18.95
N THR A 202 5.84 -7.99 -19.98
CA THR A 202 6.04 -7.28 -21.26
C THR A 202 6.93 -6.03 -21.13
N THR A 203 7.11 -5.33 -22.25
CA THR A 203 7.88 -4.07 -22.34
C THR A 203 7.11 -2.99 -23.08
N ASN A 204 5.81 -3.21 -23.32
CA ASN A 204 5.02 -2.44 -24.28
C ASN A 204 4.94 -0.95 -23.89
N ASP A 205 4.64 -0.67 -22.62
CA ASP A 205 4.51 0.69 -22.15
C ASP A 205 5.89 1.38 -22.05
N ALA A 206 6.93 0.68 -21.60
CA ALA A 206 8.29 1.22 -21.64
C ALA A 206 8.79 1.49 -23.08
N GLU A 207 8.40 0.71 -24.08
CA GLU A 207 8.71 0.97 -25.50
C GLU A 207 8.00 2.22 -26.02
N ARG A 208 6.72 2.39 -25.67
CA ARG A 208 5.96 3.62 -25.99
C ARG A 208 6.58 4.85 -25.34
N ILE A 209 7.04 4.73 -24.10
CA ILE A 209 7.73 5.81 -23.39
C ILE A 209 9.08 6.12 -24.05
N ARG A 210 9.91 5.11 -24.36
CA ARG A 210 11.19 5.32 -25.06
C ARG A 210 11.02 5.97 -26.43
N ALA A 211 9.90 5.73 -27.12
CA ALA A 211 9.60 6.37 -28.39
C ALA A 211 9.42 7.90 -28.29
N THR A 212 9.20 8.44 -27.08
CA THR A 212 9.22 9.90 -26.83
C THR A 212 10.63 10.50 -26.84
N GLY A 213 11.68 9.66 -26.80
CA GLY A 213 13.08 10.08 -26.69
C GLY A 213 13.61 10.11 -25.25
N VAL A 214 12.76 9.86 -24.26
CA VAL A 214 13.12 9.82 -22.84
C VAL A 214 13.69 8.46 -22.44
N ASN A 215 14.67 8.47 -21.55
CA ASN A 215 15.21 7.24 -20.95
C ASN A 215 14.15 6.58 -20.05
N ALA A 216 13.88 5.30 -20.31
CA ALA A 216 12.95 4.53 -19.50
C ALA A 216 13.44 3.10 -19.23
N ILE A 217 13.31 2.67 -17.97
CA ILE A 217 13.58 1.31 -17.50
C ILE A 217 12.26 0.59 -17.23
N GLN A 218 12.11 -0.60 -17.81
CA GLN A 218 11.06 -1.55 -17.48
C GLN A 218 11.44 -2.32 -16.20
N VAL A 219 10.54 -2.41 -15.24
CA VAL A 219 10.61 -3.29 -14.08
C VAL A 219 9.48 -4.31 -14.18
N ASN A 220 9.83 -5.53 -14.57
CA ASN A 220 8.87 -6.64 -14.61
C ASN A 220 8.74 -7.26 -13.21
N THR A 221 7.59 -7.04 -12.58
CA THR A 221 7.32 -7.49 -11.19
C THR A 221 6.90 -8.96 -11.10
N GLY A 222 6.70 -9.63 -12.23
CA GLY A 222 6.29 -11.03 -12.28
C GLY A 222 4.85 -11.20 -11.79
N LYS A 223 4.68 -11.76 -10.59
CA LYS A 223 3.38 -11.85 -9.91
C LYS A 223 3.14 -10.71 -8.92
N GLY A 224 4.12 -9.82 -8.76
CA GLY A 224 3.98 -8.62 -7.94
C GLY A 224 2.81 -7.76 -8.41
N CYS A 225 2.21 -7.03 -7.47
CA CYS A 225 1.04 -6.18 -7.73
C CYS A 225 1.33 -4.70 -7.51
N HIS A 226 2.61 -4.34 -7.27
CA HIS A 226 3.14 -3.01 -7.00
C HIS A 226 4.66 -3.03 -7.24
N LEU A 227 5.24 -1.83 -7.39
CA LEU A 227 6.67 -1.59 -7.19
C LEU A 227 6.96 -1.33 -5.70
N ASP A 228 8.15 -1.72 -5.24
CA ASP A 228 8.68 -1.39 -3.92
C ASP A 228 9.89 -0.44 -4.02
N ALA A 229 10.35 0.08 -2.87
CA ALA A 229 11.44 1.04 -2.81
C ALA A 229 12.79 0.47 -3.30
N GLN A 230 13.04 -0.84 -3.14
CA GLN A 230 14.27 -1.47 -3.65
C GLN A 230 14.26 -1.50 -5.18
N MET A 231 13.13 -1.87 -5.79
CA MET A 231 12.97 -1.88 -7.24
C MET A 231 13.22 -0.49 -7.84
N VAL A 232 12.68 0.55 -7.18
CA VAL A 232 12.89 1.95 -7.61
C VAL A 232 14.34 2.37 -7.42
N HIS A 233 14.96 2.00 -6.30
CA HIS A 233 16.37 2.25 -6.02
C HIS A 233 17.25 1.71 -7.16
N ASP A 234 17.12 0.41 -7.46
CA ASP A 234 17.95 -0.27 -8.45
C ASP A 234 17.76 0.32 -9.85
N ALA A 235 16.52 0.67 -10.21
CA ALA A 235 16.20 1.28 -11.50
C ALA A 235 16.73 2.72 -11.61
N ALA A 236 16.58 3.55 -10.57
CA ALA A 236 17.07 4.93 -10.57
C ALA A 236 18.60 4.99 -10.75
N HIS A 237 19.35 4.14 -10.04
CA HIS A 237 20.81 4.08 -10.16
C HIS A 237 21.29 3.62 -11.55
N ARG A 238 20.44 2.90 -12.29
CA ARG A 238 20.72 2.50 -13.67
C ARG A 238 20.35 3.56 -14.70
N LEU A 239 19.37 4.42 -14.42
CA LEU A 239 18.97 5.52 -15.31
C LEU A 239 20.00 6.65 -15.40
N GLN A 240 20.93 6.76 -14.43
CA GLN A 240 21.89 7.86 -14.32
C GLN A 240 21.21 9.23 -14.44
N LEU A 241 20.26 9.49 -13.53
CA LEU A 241 19.43 10.68 -13.54
C LEU A 241 20.29 11.96 -13.43
N PRO A 242 20.10 12.95 -14.31
CA PRO A 242 20.77 14.24 -14.17
C PRO A 242 20.18 15.03 -13.00
N ASP A 243 20.99 15.86 -12.36
CA ASP A 243 20.52 16.79 -11.33
C ASP A 243 19.46 17.75 -11.91
N ASN A 244 18.52 18.22 -11.07
CA ASN A 244 17.43 19.13 -11.47
C ASN A 244 16.52 18.54 -12.57
N SER A 245 16.08 17.29 -12.37
CA SER A 245 15.28 16.54 -13.34
C SER A 245 13.95 16.06 -12.77
N LEU A 246 13.12 15.48 -13.63
CA LEU A 246 11.83 14.88 -13.27
C LEU A 246 11.87 13.38 -13.52
N LEU A 247 11.58 12.61 -12.47
CA LEU A 247 11.42 11.16 -12.55
C LEU A 247 9.94 10.81 -12.37
N PHE A 248 9.38 10.18 -13.40
CA PHE A 248 8.07 9.53 -13.28
C PHE A 248 8.26 8.05 -12.96
N ILE A 249 7.51 7.57 -11.98
CA ILE A 249 7.33 6.15 -11.70
C ILE A 249 5.93 5.79 -12.17
N GLU A 250 5.80 5.05 -13.27
CA GLU A 250 4.52 4.47 -13.68
C GLU A 250 4.36 3.12 -12.98
N ASN A 251 3.54 3.08 -11.93
CA ASN A 251 3.35 1.87 -11.13
C ASN A 251 2.43 0.85 -11.83
N VAL A 252 2.44 -0.38 -11.31
CA VAL A 252 1.53 -1.43 -11.75
C VAL A 252 0.08 -0.94 -11.63
N GLY A 253 -0.78 -1.29 -12.59
CA GLY A 253 -2.21 -0.98 -12.56
C GLY A 253 -2.93 -1.65 -11.40
N ASN A 254 -2.90 -1.05 -10.22
CA ASN A 254 -3.57 -1.51 -9.01
C ASN A 254 -3.86 -0.34 -8.04
N LEU A 255 -5.07 -0.29 -7.49
CA LEU A 255 -5.49 0.69 -6.47
C LEU A 255 -5.43 0.15 -5.03
N VAL A 256 -4.93 -1.07 -4.82
CA VAL A 256 -4.85 -1.71 -3.49
C VAL A 256 -3.40 -1.76 -3.03
N CYS A 257 -2.59 -2.64 -3.63
CA CYS A 257 -1.22 -2.89 -3.14
C CYS A 257 -0.35 -1.62 -3.09
N PRO A 258 -0.31 -0.75 -4.13
CA PRO A 258 0.63 0.38 -4.13
C PRO A 258 0.30 1.48 -3.11
N ALA A 259 -0.86 1.42 -2.45
CA ALA A 259 -1.25 2.38 -1.43
C ALA A 259 -0.33 2.31 -0.19
N SER A 260 0.09 1.10 0.20
CA SER A 260 0.88 0.88 1.42
C SER A 260 2.39 1.03 1.23
N PHE A 261 2.88 1.15 -0.01
CA PHE A 261 4.30 1.19 -0.33
C PHE A 261 4.73 2.61 -0.72
N ASP A 262 5.55 3.20 0.14
CA ASP A 262 6.35 4.39 -0.17
C ASP A 262 7.55 3.97 -1.03
N LEU A 263 7.84 4.72 -2.08
CA LEU A 263 8.98 4.48 -2.98
C LEU A 263 10.08 5.55 -2.83
N GLY A 264 9.84 6.56 -2.00
CA GLY A 264 10.64 7.77 -1.89
C GLY A 264 10.15 8.90 -2.80
N GLU A 265 8.97 8.75 -3.42
CA GLU A 265 8.37 9.80 -4.26
C GLU A 265 8.00 11.04 -3.45
N ARG A 266 8.06 12.22 -4.07
CA ARG A 266 7.54 13.45 -3.45
C ARG A 266 6.01 13.46 -3.46
N HIS A 267 5.41 12.99 -4.55
CA HIS A 267 3.96 12.91 -4.71
C HIS A 267 3.53 11.58 -5.29
N LYS A 268 2.58 10.94 -4.60
CA LYS A 268 1.74 9.89 -5.16
C LYS A 268 0.56 10.55 -5.87
N VAL A 269 0.37 10.23 -7.15
CA VAL A 269 -0.66 10.79 -8.04
C VAL A 269 -1.59 9.67 -8.50
N ALA A 270 -2.84 9.70 -8.03
CA ALA A 270 -3.85 8.74 -8.40
C ALA A 270 -4.53 9.11 -9.72
N VAL A 271 -4.41 8.28 -10.75
CA VAL A 271 -5.09 8.46 -12.04
C VAL A 271 -6.36 7.61 -12.07
N LEU A 272 -7.50 8.27 -12.15
CA LEU A 272 -8.83 7.67 -12.24
C LEU A 272 -9.44 8.01 -13.60
N SER A 273 -9.95 7.02 -14.33
CA SER A 273 -10.70 7.27 -15.57
C SER A 273 -12.20 7.41 -15.28
N VAL A 274 -12.89 8.32 -15.99
CA VAL A 274 -14.35 8.48 -15.91
C VAL A 274 -15.13 7.19 -16.25
N THR A 275 -14.48 6.21 -16.88
CA THR A 275 -15.05 4.89 -17.16
C THR A 275 -15.12 3.95 -15.95
N GLU A 276 -14.57 4.34 -14.80
CA GLU A 276 -14.44 3.47 -13.63
C GLU A 276 -15.54 3.66 -12.57
N GLY A 277 -16.33 4.72 -12.70
CA GLY A 277 -17.39 5.12 -11.76
C GLY A 277 -16.91 6.08 -10.66
N GLU A 278 -17.78 7.00 -10.27
CA GLU A 278 -17.53 8.10 -9.32
C GLU A 278 -17.35 7.64 -7.87
N ASP A 279 -17.69 6.38 -7.54
CA ASP A 279 -17.57 5.80 -6.21
C ASP A 279 -16.22 5.16 -5.91
N LYS A 280 -15.30 5.14 -6.89
CA LYS A 280 -13.96 4.57 -6.74
C LYS A 280 -13.18 5.10 -5.54
N PRO A 281 -13.20 6.41 -5.22
CA PRO A 281 -12.50 6.90 -4.04
C PRO A 281 -12.95 6.24 -2.73
N LEU A 282 -14.26 6.00 -2.58
CA LEU A 282 -14.81 5.35 -1.39
C LEU A 282 -14.53 3.85 -1.35
N LYS A 283 -14.38 3.21 -2.51
CA LYS A 283 -14.06 1.78 -2.62
C LYS A 283 -12.59 1.46 -2.37
N TYR A 284 -11.68 2.41 -2.62
CA TYR A 284 -10.24 2.24 -2.44
C TYR A 284 -9.64 3.33 -1.53
N PRO A 285 -10.17 3.51 -0.31
CA PRO A 285 -9.90 4.70 0.50
C PRO A 285 -8.41 4.86 0.83
N HIS A 286 -7.68 3.77 1.04
CA HIS A 286 -6.23 3.84 1.32
C HIS A 286 -5.42 4.48 0.19
N MET A 287 -5.78 4.22 -1.07
CA MET A 287 -5.08 4.81 -2.20
C MET A 287 -5.31 6.32 -2.29
N PHE A 288 -6.56 6.75 -2.16
CA PHE A 288 -6.91 8.17 -2.25
C PHE A 288 -6.52 8.96 -1.00
N ALA A 289 -6.42 8.30 0.16
CA ALA A 289 -5.81 8.87 1.36
C ALA A 289 -4.31 9.14 1.19
N ALA A 290 -3.58 8.21 0.56
CA ALA A 290 -2.14 8.35 0.33
C ALA A 290 -1.78 9.27 -0.87
N ALA A 291 -2.73 9.56 -1.75
CA ALA A 291 -2.49 10.41 -2.93
C ALA A 291 -2.60 11.91 -2.58
N SER A 292 -1.61 12.69 -3.03
CA SER A 292 -1.66 14.16 -2.90
C SER A 292 -2.44 14.84 -4.02
N LEU A 293 -2.54 14.17 -5.16
CA LEU A 293 -3.24 14.63 -6.35
C LEU A 293 -4.03 13.46 -6.94
N MET A 294 -5.27 13.74 -7.33
CA MET A 294 -6.08 12.87 -8.18
C MET A 294 -6.24 13.49 -9.58
N ILE A 295 -5.91 12.73 -10.61
CA ILE A 295 -6.21 13.07 -12.00
C ILE A 295 -7.45 12.30 -12.44
N ILE A 296 -8.50 13.01 -12.82
CA ILE A 296 -9.67 12.43 -13.48
C ILE A 296 -9.43 12.49 -15.00
N ASN A 297 -9.02 11.37 -15.58
CA ASN A 297 -8.67 11.25 -16.99
C ASN A 297 -9.86 10.82 -17.86
N LYS A 298 -9.70 11.01 -19.16
CA LYS A 298 -10.65 10.65 -20.23
C LYS A 298 -11.97 11.43 -20.19
N ILE A 299 -11.95 12.69 -19.75
CA ILE A 299 -13.15 13.54 -19.69
C ILE A 299 -13.83 13.74 -21.06
N ASP A 300 -13.10 13.51 -22.14
CA ASP A 300 -13.62 13.46 -23.50
C ASP A 300 -14.66 12.35 -23.74
N LEU A 301 -14.80 11.40 -22.80
CA LEU A 301 -15.82 10.36 -22.82
C LEU A 301 -17.10 10.71 -22.06
N LEU A 302 -17.13 11.81 -21.30
CA LEU A 302 -18.31 12.22 -20.52
C LEU A 302 -19.61 12.31 -21.34
N PRO A 303 -19.63 12.76 -22.61
CA PRO A 303 -20.86 12.77 -23.41
C PRO A 303 -21.48 11.38 -23.65
N TYR A 304 -20.76 10.31 -23.36
CA TYR A 304 -21.17 8.92 -23.60
C TYR A 304 -21.36 8.12 -22.29
N LEU A 305 -21.18 8.75 -21.13
CA LEU A 305 -21.17 8.09 -19.83
C LEU A 305 -22.09 8.81 -18.84
N ASP A 306 -22.79 8.02 -18.03
CA ASP A 306 -23.50 8.52 -16.85
C ASP A 306 -22.51 8.67 -15.69
N PHE A 307 -21.60 9.65 -15.79
CA PHE A 307 -20.59 9.93 -14.77
C PHE A 307 -20.70 11.38 -14.29
N ASN A 308 -20.76 11.58 -12.98
CA ASN A 308 -20.77 12.90 -12.37
C ASN A 308 -19.39 13.26 -11.80
N LEU A 309 -18.73 14.26 -12.40
CA LEU A 309 -17.44 14.78 -11.94
C LEU A 309 -17.51 15.33 -10.52
N GLU A 310 -18.57 16.06 -10.16
CA GLU A 310 -18.70 16.70 -8.86
C GLU A 310 -18.82 15.64 -7.74
N ASP A 311 -19.60 14.60 -7.98
CA ASP A 311 -19.75 13.49 -7.03
C ASP A 311 -18.43 12.73 -6.84
N CYS A 312 -17.68 12.51 -7.93
CA CYS A 312 -16.36 11.89 -7.85
C CYS A 312 -15.38 12.72 -7.01
N VAL A 313 -15.34 14.04 -7.21
CA VAL A 313 -14.51 14.97 -6.44
C VAL A 313 -14.95 14.99 -4.97
N ALA A 314 -16.25 15.04 -4.71
CA ALA A 314 -16.80 15.00 -3.36
C ALA A 314 -16.43 13.69 -2.64
N ASN A 315 -16.52 12.55 -3.32
CA ASN A 315 -16.12 11.26 -2.79
C ASN A 315 -14.62 11.20 -2.48
N ALA A 316 -13.76 11.73 -3.35
CA ALA A 316 -12.33 11.83 -3.07
C ALA A 316 -12.04 12.70 -1.83
N ARG A 317 -12.68 13.86 -1.72
CA ARG A 317 -12.51 14.78 -0.58
C ARG A 317 -13.07 14.24 0.74
N ARG A 318 -14.04 13.33 0.70
CA ARG A 318 -14.51 12.61 1.89
C ARG A 318 -13.44 11.67 2.45
N VAL A 319 -12.56 11.16 1.60
CA VAL A 319 -11.44 10.28 1.99
C VAL A 319 -10.21 11.12 2.36
N ASN A 320 -9.88 12.11 1.53
CA ASN A 320 -8.75 13.00 1.73
C ASN A 320 -9.17 14.46 1.47
N PRO A 321 -9.48 15.25 2.53
CA PRO A 321 -9.94 16.64 2.37
C PRO A 321 -8.96 17.55 1.64
N GLU A 322 -7.65 17.26 1.70
CA GLU A 322 -6.58 18.07 1.11
C GLU A 322 -6.21 17.63 -0.31
N ILE A 323 -6.85 16.58 -0.85
CA ILE A 323 -6.52 16.07 -2.19
C ILE A 323 -6.80 17.14 -3.26
N GLN A 324 -5.79 17.43 -4.06
CA GLN A 324 -5.95 18.25 -5.24
C GLN A 324 -6.57 17.40 -6.36
N VAL A 325 -7.37 18.01 -7.23
CA VAL A 325 -8.02 17.30 -8.32
C VAL A 325 -7.89 18.07 -9.62
N ILE A 326 -7.42 17.38 -10.67
CA ILE A 326 -7.34 17.91 -12.03
C ILE A 326 -8.15 16.98 -12.95
N ALA A 327 -9.05 17.55 -13.73
CA ALA A 327 -9.84 16.82 -14.72
C ALA A 327 -9.26 17.08 -16.11
N LEU A 328 -8.88 16.03 -16.83
CA LEU A 328 -8.22 16.18 -18.14
C LEU A 328 -8.53 15.02 -19.10
N SER A 329 -8.16 15.23 -20.35
CA SER A 329 -8.12 14.21 -21.39
C SER A 329 -6.71 14.16 -21.97
N ALA A 330 -5.94 13.15 -21.57
CA ALA A 330 -4.64 12.88 -22.18
C ALA A 330 -4.74 12.59 -23.69
N ARG A 331 -5.92 12.20 -24.19
CA ARG A 331 -6.17 11.93 -25.61
C ARG A 331 -6.33 13.21 -26.43
N THR A 332 -7.09 14.18 -25.92
CA THR A 332 -7.45 15.40 -26.67
C THR A 332 -6.58 16.59 -26.29
N GLY A 333 -5.90 16.54 -25.14
CA GLY A 333 -5.11 17.64 -24.57
C GLY A 333 -5.91 18.57 -23.65
N GLU A 334 -7.24 18.41 -23.57
CA GLU A 334 -8.07 19.19 -22.65
C GLU A 334 -7.60 19.03 -21.19
N GLY A 335 -7.38 20.13 -20.46
CA GLY A 335 -6.94 20.12 -19.06
C GLY A 335 -5.47 19.74 -18.82
N MET A 336 -4.69 19.44 -19.87
CA MET A 336 -3.26 19.13 -19.72
C MET A 336 -2.44 20.36 -19.30
N ASP A 337 -2.88 21.57 -19.61
CA ASP A 337 -2.27 22.83 -19.19
C ASP A 337 -2.30 23.01 -17.67
N GLU A 338 -3.42 22.66 -17.01
CA GLU A 338 -3.52 22.68 -15.54
C GLU A 338 -2.56 21.67 -14.91
N TRP A 339 -2.44 20.48 -15.49
CA TRP A 339 -1.47 19.46 -15.06
C TRP A 339 -0.02 19.95 -15.20
N LEU A 340 0.34 20.55 -16.32
CA LEU A 340 1.68 21.10 -16.53
C LEU A 340 1.98 22.26 -15.58
N ALA A 341 1.01 23.16 -15.34
CA ALA A 341 1.17 24.25 -14.38
C ALA A 341 1.35 23.72 -12.94
N TRP A 342 0.64 22.64 -12.59
CA TRP A 342 0.85 21.97 -11.30
C TRP A 342 2.27 21.40 -11.17
N LEU A 343 2.77 20.73 -12.22
CA LEU A 343 4.13 20.20 -12.28
C LEU A 343 5.18 21.31 -12.11
N GLU A 344 5.05 22.42 -12.84
CA GLU A 344 5.92 23.59 -12.71
C GLU A 344 5.92 24.15 -11.28
N GLY A 345 4.74 24.19 -10.64
CA GLY A 345 4.60 24.59 -9.25
C GLY A 345 5.40 23.71 -8.28
N GLN A 346 5.43 22.38 -8.51
CA GLN A 346 6.18 21.46 -7.67
C GLN A 346 7.70 21.53 -7.89
N LEU A 347 8.15 21.89 -9.10
CA LEU A 347 9.58 22.08 -9.40
C LEU A 347 10.16 23.34 -8.76
N CYS A 348 9.31 24.34 -8.46
CA CYS A 348 9.71 25.60 -7.85
C CYS A 348 9.64 25.60 -6.31
N ALA A 349 9.05 24.57 -5.70
CA ALA A 349 8.78 24.46 -4.26
C ALA A 349 9.81 23.59 -3.55
#